data_AF-A0A9N9A165-F1
#
_entry.id   AF-A0A9N9A165-F1
#
_cell.length_a   1.000
_cell.length_b   1.000
_cell.length_c   1.000
_cell.angle_alpha   90.00
_cell.angle_beta   90.00
_cell.angle_gamma   90.00
#
_symmetry.space_group_name_H-M   'P 1'
#
loop_
_entity.id
_entity.type
_entity.pdbx_description
1 polymer ?
#
loop_
_entity_poly.entity_id
_entity_poly.type
_entity_poly.pdbx_seq_one_letter_code
_entity_poly.pdbx_strand_id
1 'polypeptide(L)'
;MTSTISQNSPFPPNAVYQQNSYPSQTSSYSQIPRNSPYQHQQYHSPVKQEYSSSSSSPSSVSSASASFPLGTLPPSFDHSHLIDGIPVSYILEKLHLLGPTYYNNRQTAYAELLINSLPNTTFYVHKEYLILQSIFFRQVFERVKNGDCITITLPAAPETFQPILEYLYTGDDDKWYSTMTIENWSNIYKNVQFLGLCTEAKAVCLAFYEHEIEPTLHRLFHTLPRRHKDNPIVPPSNRPKPSIKTCIILGSGGHTMEMFQLIEGLDLKTVYRPRIYVVTDNDYLSLQKVVEFENRKSGDHHNDHVVKMIPRSRQVGQSWLTTPFSVLKALIKCISLIFGELPDLIICNGPGSCIPVCVISYIPRILGIKWIKLIYVESFARVKTLSLSGKLLYIFVDRFLVQWPYFAEKYPNAEYKGLLV
;
A
#
# COMPACT_ATOMS: atom_id res chain seq x y z
N MET A 1 -11.03 -18.03 -40.76
CA MET A 1 -9.58 -17.94 -41.00
C MET A 1 -8.99 -17.08 -39.90
N THR A 2 -8.19 -17.71 -39.05
CA THR A 2 -7.49 -17.15 -37.89
C THR A 2 -6.27 -16.37 -38.36
N SER A 3 -6.13 -15.12 -37.91
CA SER A 3 -4.90 -14.35 -38.03
C SER A 3 -4.39 -13.99 -36.64
N THR A 4 -3.35 -14.70 -36.21
CA THR A 4 -2.47 -14.40 -35.07
C THR A 4 -1.36 -13.41 -35.51
N ILE A 5 -0.66 -12.81 -34.52
CA ILE A 5 0.50 -11.87 -34.54
C ILE A 5 0.07 -10.48 -34.03
N SER A 6 0.68 -9.80 -33.04
CA SER A 6 1.91 -9.97 -32.23
C SER A 6 1.66 -9.38 -30.83
N GLN A 7 2.11 -10.09 -29.79
CA GLN A 7 2.21 -9.61 -28.42
C GLN A 7 3.50 -8.80 -28.26
N ASN A 8 3.39 -7.55 -27.79
CA ASN A 8 4.41 -6.83 -27.03
C ASN A 8 3.75 -5.61 -26.35
N SER A 9 3.03 -5.86 -25.26
CA SER A 9 2.63 -4.83 -24.29
C SER A 9 2.91 -5.36 -22.89
N PRO A 10 3.58 -4.60 -22.00
CA PRO A 10 3.96 -5.06 -20.68
C PRO A 10 2.81 -5.07 -19.64
N PHE A 11 1.56 -4.83 -20.06
CA PHE A 11 0.40 -4.77 -19.16
C PHE A 11 -0.60 -5.90 -19.43
N PRO A 12 -1.18 -6.53 -18.39
CA PRO A 12 -2.18 -7.60 -18.57
C PRO A 12 -3.50 -7.07 -19.16
N PRO A 13 -4.24 -7.89 -19.94
CA PRO A 13 -5.48 -7.47 -20.59
C PRO A 13 -6.64 -7.42 -19.58
N ASN A 14 -6.89 -6.26 -18.98
CA ASN A 14 -7.89 -6.11 -17.91
C ASN A 14 -9.04 -5.11 -18.20
N ALA A 15 -9.34 -4.82 -19.46
CA ALA A 15 -10.55 -4.07 -19.85
C ALA A 15 -11.50 -5.00 -20.60
N VAL A 16 -12.73 -5.15 -20.09
CA VAL A 16 -13.81 -5.92 -20.74
C VAL A 16 -14.85 -4.94 -21.27
N TYR A 17 -15.26 -5.12 -22.52
CA TYR A 17 -16.22 -4.25 -23.21
C TYR A 17 -17.56 -4.97 -23.38
N GLN A 18 -18.68 -4.31 -23.08
CA GLN A 18 -20.02 -4.75 -23.49
C GLN A 18 -20.58 -3.75 -24.51
N GLN A 19 -20.90 -4.23 -25.71
CA GLN A 19 -21.61 -3.43 -26.72
C GLN A 19 -23.11 -3.53 -26.47
N ASN A 20 -23.76 -2.43 -26.09
CA ASN A 20 -25.22 -2.36 -26.06
C ASN A 20 -25.76 -1.87 -27.40
N SER A 21 -26.66 -2.64 -28.00
CA SER A 21 -27.42 -2.29 -29.21
C SER A 21 -28.85 -1.96 -28.80
N TYR A 22 -29.33 -0.73 -29.05
CA TYR A 22 -30.77 -0.42 -28.96
C TYR A 22 -31.24 0.50 -30.08
N PRO A 23 -32.53 0.37 -30.51
CA PRO A 23 -33.02 0.83 -31.80
C PRO A 23 -33.56 2.26 -31.78
N SER A 24 -33.48 2.90 -32.96
CA SER A 24 -33.96 4.24 -33.26
C SER A 24 -35.49 4.35 -33.18
N GLN A 25 -36.01 5.40 -32.52
CA GLN A 25 -37.37 5.90 -32.75
C GLN A 25 -37.35 7.40 -32.98
N THR A 26 -37.82 7.79 -34.16
CA THR A 26 -38.17 9.14 -34.60
C THR A 26 -39.50 9.58 -33.99
N SER A 27 -39.57 10.79 -33.45
CA SER A 27 -40.83 11.51 -33.24
C SER A 27 -40.64 13.01 -33.41
N SER A 28 -41.33 13.54 -34.42
CA SER A 28 -41.52 14.93 -34.80
C SER A 28 -42.55 15.63 -33.91
N TYR A 29 -42.31 16.90 -33.52
CA TYR A 29 -43.41 17.84 -33.24
C TYR A 29 -43.06 19.32 -33.56
N SER A 30 -44.12 20.00 -33.93
CA SER A 30 -44.37 21.28 -34.62
C SER A 30 -43.97 22.59 -33.95
N GLN A 31 -43.75 23.59 -34.83
CA GLN A 31 -43.64 25.04 -34.59
C GLN A 31 -44.92 25.71 -34.07
N ILE A 32 -44.81 26.82 -33.32
CA ILE A 32 -45.73 27.99 -33.29
C ILE A 32 -44.92 29.29 -32.96
N PRO A 33 -45.31 30.50 -33.45
CA PRO A 33 -44.37 31.57 -33.83
C PRO A 33 -44.55 32.95 -33.15
N ARG A 34 -43.71 33.90 -33.61
CA ARG A 34 -43.88 35.38 -33.70
C ARG A 34 -43.82 36.24 -32.43
N ASN A 35 -42.88 37.20 -32.41
CA ASN A 35 -43.17 38.60 -32.78
C ASN A 35 -41.90 39.49 -32.68
N SER A 36 -41.65 40.28 -33.74
CA SER A 36 -40.84 41.51 -33.72
C SER A 36 -41.67 42.65 -33.05
N PRO A 37 -41.12 43.88 -32.85
CA PRO A 37 -41.16 44.82 -33.98
C PRO A 37 -40.12 45.99 -34.02
N TYR A 38 -40.11 46.66 -35.19
CA TYR A 38 -39.66 48.04 -35.54
C TYR A 38 -38.16 48.42 -35.45
N GLN A 39 -37.45 48.59 -36.57
CA GLN A 39 -37.39 49.71 -37.56
C GLN A 39 -36.52 50.91 -37.08
N HIS A 40 -35.33 51.14 -37.67
CA HIS A 40 -35.00 51.85 -38.93
C HIS A 40 -34.78 53.36 -38.71
N GLN A 41 -33.57 53.89 -38.87
CA GLN A 41 -33.10 54.83 -39.93
C GLN A 41 -32.14 55.85 -39.22
N GLN A 42 -31.13 56.53 -39.77
CA GLN A 42 -30.53 56.66 -41.10
C GLN A 42 -29.25 57.53 -40.97
N TYR A 43 -28.25 57.28 -41.85
CA TYR A 43 -27.37 58.23 -42.58
C TYR A 43 -26.48 59.26 -41.84
N HIS A 44 -25.27 59.65 -42.28
CA HIS A 44 -24.35 59.41 -43.41
C HIS A 44 -23.01 60.12 -42.99
N SER A 45 -21.78 59.73 -43.32
CA SER A 45 -21.08 59.91 -44.61
C SER A 45 -19.58 59.53 -44.52
N PRO A 46 -18.87 59.34 -45.66
CA PRO A 46 -17.80 58.35 -45.81
C PRO A 46 -16.44 58.88 -46.35
N VAL A 47 -15.41 58.04 -46.37
CA VAL A 47 -14.27 58.12 -47.33
C VAL A 47 -13.95 56.72 -47.87
N LYS A 48 -13.79 56.64 -49.20
CA LYS A 48 -13.70 55.45 -50.07
C LYS A 48 -12.28 54.93 -50.27
N GLN A 49 -12.16 53.63 -50.53
CA GLN A 49 -11.47 53.07 -51.71
C GLN A 49 -12.09 51.70 -52.10
N GLU A 50 -12.67 51.64 -53.31
CA GLU A 50 -13.26 50.47 -54.00
C GLU A 50 -12.12 49.66 -54.68
N TYR A 51 -12.00 48.34 -54.53
CA TYR A 51 -12.78 47.19 -55.03
C TYR A 51 -12.80 46.99 -56.55
N SER A 52 -12.39 45.79 -56.96
CA SER A 52 -12.94 45.07 -58.12
C SER A 52 -13.32 43.66 -57.67
N SER A 53 -14.41 43.16 -58.26
CA SER A 53 -15.34 42.16 -57.75
C SER A 53 -15.36 40.88 -58.58
N SER A 54 -15.63 39.73 -57.95
CA SER A 54 -16.52 38.73 -58.55
C SER A 54 -17.17 37.84 -57.48
N SER A 55 -18.48 37.74 -57.61
CA SER A 55 -19.52 37.07 -56.83
C SER A 55 -19.47 35.54 -56.80
N SER A 56 -19.87 34.91 -55.67
CA SER A 56 -21.01 33.96 -55.60
C SER A 56 -21.20 33.34 -54.20
N SER A 57 -22.36 33.63 -53.60
CA SER A 57 -23.29 32.80 -52.80
C SER A 57 -22.82 31.97 -51.57
N PRO A 58 -23.63 31.93 -50.47
CA PRO A 58 -23.26 31.29 -49.21
C PRO A 58 -23.87 29.87 -49.03
N SER A 59 -23.12 28.95 -48.44
CA SER A 59 -23.66 27.68 -47.93
C SER A 59 -22.89 27.16 -46.70
N SER A 60 -23.69 26.76 -45.70
CA SER A 60 -23.39 25.88 -44.56
C SER A 60 -22.25 26.25 -43.59
N VAL A 61 -22.65 26.80 -42.43
CA VAL A 61 -21.84 26.74 -41.21
C VAL A 61 -21.86 25.30 -40.70
N SER A 62 -20.74 24.59 -40.89
CA SER A 62 -20.52 23.25 -40.34
C SER A 62 -20.15 23.33 -38.86
N SER A 63 -20.85 22.54 -38.05
CA SER A 63 -20.48 22.15 -36.70
C SER A 63 -19.05 21.60 -36.67
N ALA A 64 -18.11 22.31 -36.06
CA ALA A 64 -16.76 21.82 -35.84
C ALA A 64 -16.71 21.01 -34.53
N SER A 65 -16.77 19.70 -34.65
CA SER A 65 -16.31 18.77 -33.61
C SER A 65 -14.78 18.77 -33.60
N ALA A 66 -14.17 19.42 -32.62
CA ALA A 66 -12.73 19.32 -32.38
C ALA A 66 -12.41 17.87 -31.97
N SER A 67 -11.85 17.12 -32.90
CA SER A 67 -11.41 15.74 -32.70
C SER A 67 -9.94 15.78 -32.31
N PHE A 68 -9.63 15.53 -31.03
CA PHE A 68 -8.25 15.41 -30.54
C PHE A 68 -7.55 14.24 -31.25
N PRO A 69 -6.50 14.47 -32.06
CA PRO A 69 -5.74 13.39 -32.67
C PRO A 69 -4.86 12.75 -31.59
N LEU A 70 -5.20 11.54 -31.17
CA LEU A 70 -4.50 10.77 -30.14
C LEU A 70 -3.05 10.40 -30.51
N GLY A 71 -2.63 10.63 -31.76
CA GLY A 71 -1.33 10.26 -32.31
C GLY A 71 -0.15 11.19 -31.94
N THR A 72 -0.34 12.23 -31.13
CA THR A 72 0.68 13.24 -30.82
C THR A 72 1.12 13.30 -29.35
N LEU A 73 0.64 12.41 -28.49
CA LEU A 73 0.95 12.43 -27.06
C LEU A 73 2.22 11.60 -26.75
N PRO A 74 3.24 12.16 -26.07
CA PRO A 74 4.50 11.48 -25.78
C PRO A 74 4.34 10.35 -24.75
N PRO A 75 5.30 9.39 -24.70
CA PRO A 75 5.28 8.27 -23.77
C PRO A 75 5.42 8.68 -22.29
N SER A 76 5.83 9.92 -22.01
CA SER A 76 5.90 10.53 -20.68
C SER A 76 5.13 11.85 -20.65
N PHE A 77 4.54 12.18 -19.50
CA PHE A 77 3.97 13.52 -19.24
C PHE A 77 5.10 14.49 -18.95
N ASP A 78 5.71 15.02 -20.00
CA ASP A 78 6.57 16.19 -19.90
C ASP A 78 5.68 17.42 -20.08
N HIS A 79 5.63 18.31 -19.08
CA HIS A 79 4.82 19.54 -19.09
C HIS A 79 5.28 20.57 -20.13
N SER A 80 6.40 20.32 -20.81
CA SER A 80 6.83 21.07 -22.00
C SER A 80 6.02 20.72 -23.27
N HIS A 81 5.13 19.73 -23.22
CA HIS A 81 4.32 19.34 -24.36
C HIS A 81 3.25 20.38 -24.71
N LEU A 82 3.13 20.63 -26.02
CA LEU A 82 2.14 21.54 -26.59
C LEU A 82 1.09 20.72 -27.35
N ILE A 83 -0.18 20.97 -27.06
CA ILE A 83 -1.32 20.48 -27.84
C ILE A 83 -1.82 21.66 -28.66
N ASP A 84 -1.74 21.58 -30.00
CA ASP A 84 -2.10 22.65 -30.92
C ASP A 84 -1.44 24.00 -30.59
N GLY A 85 -0.20 23.96 -30.10
CA GLY A 85 0.57 25.14 -29.69
C GLY A 85 0.29 25.65 -28.26
N ILE A 86 -0.60 24.99 -27.50
CA ILE A 86 -0.97 25.38 -26.14
C ILE A 86 -0.31 24.43 -25.12
N PRO A 87 0.34 24.95 -24.07
CA PRO A 87 0.90 24.12 -22.99
C PRO A 87 -0.17 23.27 -22.30
N VAL A 88 0.12 21.99 -22.10
CA VAL A 88 -0.78 21.06 -21.39
C VAL A 88 -1.09 21.56 -19.97
N SER A 89 -0.13 22.18 -19.29
CA SER A 89 -0.31 22.78 -17.96
C SER A 89 -1.40 23.86 -17.96
N TYR A 90 -1.45 24.71 -18.99
CA TYR A 90 -2.49 25.73 -19.13
C TYR A 90 -3.86 25.11 -19.40
N ILE A 91 -3.91 24.06 -20.22
CA ILE A 91 -5.16 23.32 -20.49
C ILE A 91 -5.68 22.69 -19.20
N LEU A 92 -4.81 22.03 -18.43
CA LEU A 92 -5.16 21.42 -17.15
C LEU A 92 -5.66 22.45 -16.14
N GLU A 93 -5.01 23.60 -16.03
CA GLU A 93 -5.47 24.69 -15.16
C GLU A 93 -6.90 25.12 -15.50
N LYS A 94 -7.23 25.28 -16.79
CA LYS A 94 -8.60 25.64 -17.20
C LYS A 94 -9.60 24.51 -17.02
N LEU A 95 -9.19 23.25 -17.22
CA LEU A 95 -10.03 22.10 -16.91
C LEU A 95 -10.33 22.04 -15.41
N HIS A 96 -9.33 22.22 -14.54
CA HIS A 96 -9.50 22.19 -13.09
C HIS A 96 -10.48 23.24 -12.58
N LEU A 97 -10.48 24.46 -13.16
CA LEU A 97 -11.47 25.49 -12.86
C LEU A 97 -12.92 25.07 -13.19
N LEU A 98 -13.09 24.30 -14.26
CA LEU A 98 -14.41 23.77 -14.67
C LEU A 98 -14.76 22.46 -13.96
N GLY A 99 -13.77 21.77 -13.41
CA GLY A 99 -13.84 20.45 -12.78
C GLY A 99 -15.05 20.23 -11.89
N PRO A 100 -15.33 21.11 -10.90
CA PRO A 100 -16.49 20.95 -10.02
C PRO A 100 -17.85 20.88 -10.73
N THR A 101 -17.97 21.45 -11.93
CA THR A 101 -19.21 21.42 -12.73
C THR A 101 -19.39 20.12 -13.50
N TYR A 102 -18.27 19.52 -13.94
CA TYR A 102 -18.24 18.32 -14.77
C TYR A 102 -18.00 17.04 -13.97
N TYR A 103 -17.47 17.15 -12.75
CA TYR A 103 -17.18 16.01 -11.91
C TYR A 103 -18.44 15.17 -11.68
N ASN A 104 -18.37 13.92 -12.13
CA ASN A 104 -19.44 12.93 -12.04
C ASN A 104 -20.79 13.38 -12.68
N ASN A 105 -20.75 14.30 -13.64
CA ASN A 105 -21.93 14.82 -14.33
C ASN A 105 -22.35 13.90 -15.48
N ARG A 106 -23.48 13.20 -15.31
CA ARG A 106 -24.00 12.24 -16.30
C ARG A 106 -24.37 12.87 -17.65
N GLN A 107 -24.87 14.10 -17.66
CA GLN A 107 -25.40 14.73 -18.87
C GLN A 107 -24.30 15.09 -19.87
N THR A 108 -23.07 15.28 -19.39
CA THR A 108 -21.92 15.74 -20.18
C THR A 108 -20.84 14.68 -20.35
N ALA A 109 -20.96 13.56 -19.65
CA ALA A 109 -19.96 12.50 -19.63
C ALA A 109 -19.72 11.87 -21.00
N TYR A 110 -18.45 11.53 -21.22
CA TYR A 110 -18.02 10.80 -22.41
C TYR A 110 -18.23 9.29 -22.27
N ALA A 111 -18.06 8.75 -21.05
CA ALA A 111 -18.20 7.33 -20.78
C ALA A 111 -18.63 7.07 -19.33
N GLU A 112 -19.23 5.91 -19.11
CA GLU A 112 -19.43 5.37 -17.76
C GLU A 112 -18.19 4.57 -17.36
N LEU A 113 -17.76 4.69 -16.11
CA LEU A 113 -16.62 3.96 -15.56
C LEU A 113 -17.05 3.21 -14.30
N LEU A 114 -16.83 1.89 -14.32
CA LEU A 114 -17.13 0.96 -13.24
C LEU A 114 -15.83 0.38 -12.68
N ILE A 115 -15.82 0.19 -11.36
CA ILE A 115 -14.74 -0.56 -10.69
C ILE A 115 -15.29 -1.92 -10.31
N ASN A 116 -14.68 -3.00 -10.79
CA ASN A 116 -15.18 -4.36 -10.57
C ASN A 116 -15.45 -4.71 -9.10
N SER A 117 -14.67 -4.14 -8.20
CA SER A 117 -14.78 -4.35 -6.75
C SER A 117 -15.74 -3.38 -6.04
N LEU A 118 -16.36 -2.44 -6.77
CA LEU A 118 -17.42 -1.53 -6.32
C LEU A 118 -18.62 -1.57 -7.30
N PRO A 119 -19.38 -2.69 -7.31
CA PRO A 119 -20.40 -2.94 -8.34
C PRO A 119 -21.58 -1.95 -8.29
N ASN A 120 -21.76 -1.21 -7.19
CA ASN A 120 -22.87 -0.26 -7.01
C ASN A 120 -22.45 1.20 -7.21
N THR A 121 -21.26 1.45 -7.76
CA THR A 121 -20.74 2.81 -7.95
C THR A 121 -20.37 3.01 -9.41
N THR A 122 -21.11 3.89 -10.08
CA THR A 122 -20.82 4.32 -11.44
C THR A 122 -20.23 5.71 -11.42
N PHE A 123 -19.08 5.88 -12.08
CA PHE A 123 -18.44 7.16 -12.29
C PHE A 123 -18.71 7.66 -13.71
N TYR A 124 -19.14 8.90 -13.85
CA TYR A 124 -19.38 9.53 -15.14
C TYR A 124 -18.14 10.35 -15.51
N VAL A 125 -17.39 9.91 -16.54
CA VAL A 125 -16.04 10.41 -16.82
C VAL A 125 -15.93 11.16 -18.14
N HIS A 126 -15.03 12.13 -18.18
CA HIS A 126 -14.71 12.98 -19.31
C HIS A 126 -13.26 12.70 -19.75
N LYS A 127 -13.07 12.44 -21.04
CA LYS A 127 -11.80 11.93 -21.57
C LYS A 127 -10.64 12.87 -21.26
N GLU A 128 -10.84 14.17 -21.44
CA GLU A 128 -9.83 15.23 -21.36
C GLU A 128 -9.17 15.29 -19.97
N TYR A 129 -9.97 15.19 -18.90
CA TYR A 129 -9.46 15.21 -17.52
C TYR A 129 -8.56 14.01 -17.22
N LEU A 130 -8.88 12.84 -17.78
CA LEU A 130 -8.18 11.60 -17.48
C LEU A 130 -6.94 11.41 -18.35
N ILE A 131 -7.05 11.61 -19.67
CA ILE A 131 -5.93 11.35 -20.60
C ILE A 131 -4.78 12.34 -20.43
N LEU A 132 -5.03 13.56 -19.94
CA LEU A 132 -3.99 14.55 -19.72
C LEU A 132 -3.19 14.31 -18.43
N GLN A 133 -3.62 13.38 -17.57
CA GLN A 133 -3.01 13.14 -16.26
C GLN A 133 -2.69 11.66 -15.98
N SER A 134 -3.10 10.72 -16.85
CA SER A 134 -2.92 9.28 -16.65
C SER A 134 -2.49 8.54 -17.93
N ILE A 135 -1.38 7.79 -17.85
CA ILE A 135 -0.92 6.94 -18.96
C ILE A 135 -1.90 5.81 -19.20
N PHE A 136 -2.41 5.22 -18.11
CA PHE A 136 -3.40 4.16 -18.17
C PHE A 136 -4.64 4.61 -18.94
N PHE A 137 -5.21 5.76 -18.60
CA PHE A 137 -6.42 6.24 -19.27
C PHE A 137 -6.17 6.67 -20.71
N ARG A 138 -4.98 7.19 -21.06
CA ARG A 138 -4.61 7.41 -22.48
C ARG A 138 -4.80 6.13 -23.30
N GLN A 139 -4.24 5.02 -22.83
CA GLN A 139 -4.33 3.72 -23.51
C GLN A 139 -5.76 3.17 -23.52
N VAL A 140 -6.52 3.36 -22.45
CA VAL A 140 -7.93 2.93 -22.40
C VAL A 140 -8.76 3.70 -23.44
N PHE A 141 -8.63 5.03 -23.49
CA PHE A 141 -9.41 5.89 -24.38
C PHE A 141 -8.96 5.87 -25.85
N GLU A 142 -7.93 5.09 -26.22
CA GLU A 142 -7.64 4.72 -27.62
C GLU A 142 -8.71 3.79 -28.19
N ARG A 143 -9.36 3.00 -27.34
CA ARG A 143 -10.26 1.89 -27.75
C ARG A 143 -11.72 2.11 -27.35
N VAL A 144 -12.00 3.19 -26.64
CA VAL A 144 -13.31 3.55 -26.08
C VAL A 144 -13.94 4.62 -26.97
N LYS A 145 -15.22 4.44 -27.30
CA LYS A 145 -16.06 5.40 -28.01
C LYS A 145 -16.98 6.14 -27.03
N ASN A 146 -17.56 7.25 -27.49
CA ASN A 146 -18.51 8.03 -26.70
C ASN A 146 -19.74 7.17 -26.36
N GLY A 147 -20.11 7.15 -25.08
CA GLY A 147 -21.22 6.37 -24.52
C GLY A 147 -20.86 4.95 -24.08
N ASP A 148 -19.61 4.51 -24.26
CA ASP A 148 -19.17 3.20 -23.81
C ASP A 148 -19.10 3.10 -22.27
N CYS A 149 -19.21 1.88 -21.76
CA CYS A 149 -18.98 1.54 -20.37
C CYS A 149 -17.58 0.92 -20.20
N ILE A 150 -16.75 1.54 -19.37
CA ILE A 150 -15.37 1.15 -19.07
C ILE A 150 -15.36 0.43 -17.73
N THR A 151 -14.78 -0.76 -17.66
CA THR A 151 -14.62 -1.48 -16.41
C THR A 151 -13.15 -1.66 -16.06
N ILE A 152 -12.76 -1.26 -14.84
CA ILE A 152 -11.38 -1.36 -14.34
C ILE A 152 -11.31 -2.19 -13.05
N THR A 153 -10.16 -2.86 -12.85
CA THR A 153 -9.84 -3.55 -11.60
C THR A 153 -8.61 -2.89 -10.97
N LEU A 154 -8.78 -2.31 -9.80
CA LEU A 154 -7.69 -1.69 -9.05
C LEU A 154 -6.92 -2.73 -8.22
N PRO A 155 -5.59 -2.55 -8.05
CA PRO A 155 -4.77 -3.49 -7.28
C PRO A 155 -5.01 -3.43 -5.76
N ALA A 156 -5.54 -2.32 -5.24
CA ALA A 156 -5.77 -2.15 -3.81
C ALA A 156 -7.00 -1.27 -3.54
N ALA A 157 -7.72 -1.53 -2.44
CA ALA A 157 -8.77 -0.68 -1.83
C ALA A 157 -9.54 0.19 -2.85
N PRO A 158 -10.54 -0.36 -3.57
CA PRO A 158 -11.20 0.34 -4.67
C PRO A 158 -11.90 1.65 -4.25
N GLU A 159 -12.27 1.79 -2.98
CA GLU A 159 -12.84 2.99 -2.38
C GLU A 159 -11.92 4.22 -2.48
N THR A 160 -10.61 4.01 -2.63
CA THR A 160 -9.64 5.09 -2.80
C THR A 160 -9.68 5.75 -4.18
N PHE A 161 -10.40 5.16 -5.14
CA PHE A 161 -10.49 5.72 -6.49
C PHE A 161 -11.29 7.00 -6.56
N GLN A 162 -12.37 7.13 -5.79
CA GLN A 162 -13.23 8.31 -5.86
C GLN A 162 -12.47 9.60 -5.53
N PRO A 163 -11.68 9.68 -4.43
CA PRO A 163 -10.82 10.84 -4.17
C PRO A 163 -9.78 11.09 -5.26
N ILE A 164 -9.19 10.04 -5.84
CA ILE A 164 -8.25 10.16 -6.97
C ILE A 164 -8.96 10.77 -8.18
N LEU A 165 -10.16 10.29 -8.51
CA LEU A 165 -10.93 10.80 -9.62
C LEU A 165 -11.31 12.26 -9.39
N GLU A 166 -11.77 12.61 -8.19
CA GLU A 166 -12.10 13.99 -7.84
C GLU A 166 -10.89 14.91 -8.00
N TYR A 167 -9.71 14.48 -7.54
CA TYR A 167 -8.45 15.19 -7.76
C TYR A 167 -8.14 15.44 -9.24
N LEU A 168 -8.33 14.44 -10.11
CA LEU A 168 -8.12 14.62 -11.54
C LEU A 168 -9.04 15.69 -12.15
N TYR A 169 -10.21 15.93 -11.55
CA TYR A 169 -11.12 16.99 -11.97
C TYR A 169 -10.78 18.33 -11.37
N THR A 170 -10.42 18.41 -10.10
CA THR A 170 -10.30 19.69 -9.39
C THR A 170 -8.87 20.21 -9.29
N GLY A 171 -7.86 19.36 -9.39
CA GLY A 171 -6.47 19.72 -9.11
C GLY A 171 -6.23 20.15 -7.65
N ASP A 172 -7.16 19.83 -6.75
CA ASP A 172 -7.14 20.28 -5.36
C ASP A 172 -6.25 19.37 -4.51
N ASP A 173 -4.96 19.73 -4.43
CA ASP A 173 -3.95 19.01 -3.67
C ASP A 173 -4.33 18.91 -2.19
N ASP A 174 -4.79 20.00 -1.57
CA ASP A 174 -5.12 20.07 -0.14
C ASP A 174 -6.29 19.16 0.21
N LYS A 175 -7.35 19.19 -0.61
CA LYS A 175 -8.52 18.34 -0.41
C LYS A 175 -8.14 16.87 -0.57
N TRP A 176 -7.39 16.52 -1.61
CA TRP A 176 -6.99 15.13 -1.81
C TRP A 176 -6.05 14.64 -0.69
N TYR A 177 -5.09 15.48 -0.28
CA TYR A 177 -4.20 15.22 0.86
C TYR A 177 -5.01 14.93 2.13
N SER A 178 -6.07 15.71 2.41
CA SER A 178 -6.90 15.51 3.61
C SER A 178 -7.66 14.17 3.66
N THR A 179 -7.82 13.50 2.51
CA THR A 179 -8.42 12.15 2.45
C THR A 179 -7.43 11.04 2.81
N MET A 180 -6.13 11.35 2.83
CA MET A 180 -5.08 10.38 3.11
C MET A 180 -4.93 10.17 4.63
N THR A 181 -4.69 8.92 5.01
CA THR A 181 -4.38 8.49 6.36
C THR A 181 -3.18 7.54 6.34
N ILE A 182 -2.53 7.35 7.48
CA ILE A 182 -1.42 6.38 7.62
C ILE A 182 -1.85 4.97 7.17
N GLU A 183 -3.13 4.63 7.35
CA GLU A 183 -3.69 3.32 7.01
C GLU A 183 -3.97 3.14 5.52
N ASN A 184 -4.52 4.17 4.85
CA ASN A 184 -4.97 4.07 3.46
C ASN A 184 -3.90 4.52 2.43
N TRP A 185 -2.90 5.30 2.86
CA TRP A 185 -1.90 5.92 1.98
C TRP A 185 -1.22 4.91 1.06
N SER A 186 -0.86 3.74 1.61
CA SER A 186 -0.18 2.70 0.82
C SER A 186 -1.04 2.12 -0.31
N ASN A 187 -2.36 2.11 -0.14
CA ASN A 187 -3.30 1.66 -1.17
C ASN A 187 -3.54 2.76 -2.20
N ILE A 188 -3.67 4.02 -1.76
CA ILE A 188 -3.76 5.19 -2.64
C ILE A 188 -2.52 5.23 -3.56
N TYR A 189 -1.32 5.16 -2.99
CA TYR A 189 -0.07 5.23 -3.76
C TYR A 189 0.05 4.08 -4.78
N LYS A 190 -0.35 2.86 -4.43
CA LYS A 190 -0.40 1.73 -5.39
C LYS A 190 -1.36 1.99 -6.55
N ASN A 191 -2.53 2.58 -6.27
CA ASN A 191 -3.49 2.92 -7.31
C ASN A 191 -2.99 4.07 -8.19
N VAL A 192 -2.36 5.09 -7.61
CA VAL A 192 -1.68 6.18 -8.34
C VAL A 192 -0.61 5.64 -9.28
N GLN A 193 0.20 4.69 -8.82
CA GLN A 193 1.20 4.01 -9.64
C GLN A 193 0.57 3.17 -10.76
N PHE A 194 -0.47 2.39 -10.43
CA PHE A 194 -1.17 1.55 -11.39
C PHE A 194 -1.86 2.34 -12.50
N LEU A 195 -2.53 3.43 -12.14
CA LEU A 195 -3.16 4.35 -13.08
C LEU A 195 -2.13 5.19 -13.86
N GLY A 196 -0.84 5.07 -13.52
CA GLY A 196 0.23 5.81 -14.18
C GLY A 196 0.00 7.32 -14.14
N LEU A 197 -0.39 7.85 -12.97
CA LEU A 197 -0.63 9.28 -12.82
C LEU A 197 0.67 10.10 -12.91
N CYS A 198 0.52 11.37 -13.27
CA CYS A 198 1.61 12.33 -13.44
C CYS A 198 2.38 12.64 -12.14
N THR A 199 3.46 13.40 -12.27
CA THR A 199 4.40 13.72 -11.18
C THR A 199 3.75 14.53 -10.06
N GLU A 200 2.76 15.35 -10.38
CA GLU A 200 2.03 16.21 -9.45
C GLU A 200 1.24 15.34 -8.48
N ALA A 201 0.48 14.38 -9.01
CA ALA A 201 -0.27 13.44 -8.20
C ALA A 201 0.64 12.60 -7.27
N LYS A 202 1.81 12.22 -7.78
CA LYS A 202 2.82 11.50 -6.98
C LYS A 202 3.43 12.39 -5.90
N ALA A 203 3.64 13.67 -6.18
CA ALA A 203 4.17 14.63 -5.22
C ALA A 203 3.23 14.82 -4.03
N VAL A 204 1.90 14.90 -4.23
CA VAL A 204 0.94 14.95 -3.11
C VAL A 204 1.07 13.72 -2.20
N CYS A 205 1.17 12.53 -2.79
CA CYS A 205 1.36 11.30 -2.02
C CYS A 205 2.70 11.30 -1.27
N LEU A 206 3.79 11.75 -1.90
CA LEU A 206 5.11 11.81 -1.27
C LEU A 206 5.14 12.85 -0.13
N ALA A 207 4.51 14.00 -0.31
CA ALA A 207 4.38 15.02 0.73
C ALA A 207 3.70 14.45 1.99
N PHE A 208 2.62 13.67 1.84
CA PHE A 208 1.97 13.01 2.97
C PHE A 208 2.91 12.02 3.69
N TYR A 209 3.69 11.26 2.92
CA TYR A 209 4.67 10.35 3.48
C TYR A 209 5.73 11.08 4.32
N GLU A 210 6.31 12.15 3.77
CA GLU A 210 7.36 12.95 4.40
C GLU A 210 6.88 13.71 5.64
N HIS A 211 5.63 14.17 5.67
CA HIS A 211 5.11 14.98 6.78
C HIS A 211 4.41 14.17 7.87
N GLU A 212 3.69 13.10 7.52
CA GLU A 212 2.88 12.35 8.49
C GLU A 212 3.51 11.00 8.87
N ILE A 213 4.03 10.27 7.89
CA ILE A 213 4.50 8.89 8.09
C ILE A 213 5.95 8.87 8.59
N GLU A 214 6.87 9.54 7.88
CA GLU A 214 8.29 9.54 8.21
C GLU A 214 8.58 10.10 9.62
N PRO A 215 8.00 11.24 10.06
CA PRO A 215 8.24 11.76 11.40
C PRO A 215 7.62 10.88 12.48
N THR A 216 6.52 10.18 12.18
CA THR A 216 5.92 9.21 13.10
C THR A 216 6.82 8.00 13.27
N LEU A 217 7.41 7.48 12.20
CA LEU A 217 8.41 6.42 12.26
C LEU A 217 9.68 6.88 12.99
N HIS A 218 10.14 8.11 12.75
CA HIS A 218 11.29 8.70 13.42
C HIS A 218 11.04 8.91 14.92
N ARG A 219 9.87 9.44 15.31
CA ARG A 219 9.46 9.58 16.72
C ARG A 219 9.36 8.22 17.40
N LEU A 220 8.73 7.23 16.78
CA LEU A 220 8.69 5.86 17.29
C LEU A 220 10.12 5.32 17.50
N PHE A 221 11.02 5.51 16.54
CA PHE A 221 12.41 5.07 16.66
C PHE A 221 13.17 5.75 17.82
N HIS A 222 12.99 7.06 18.01
CA HIS A 222 13.69 7.81 19.06
C HIS A 222 13.07 7.66 20.46
N THR A 223 11.78 7.33 20.54
CA THR A 223 11.08 7.09 21.82
C THR A 223 11.25 5.66 22.32
N LEU A 224 11.47 4.70 21.42
CA LEU A 224 11.86 3.36 21.82
C LEU A 224 13.24 3.42 22.48
N PRO A 225 13.42 2.83 23.68
CA PRO A 225 14.69 2.87 24.36
C PRO A 225 15.79 2.29 23.46
N ARG A 226 16.85 3.07 23.21
CA ARG A 226 17.92 2.75 22.26
C ARG A 226 18.46 1.33 22.48
N ARG A 227 18.61 0.57 21.38
CA ARG A 227 19.33 -0.72 21.33
C ARG A 227 20.57 -0.62 22.20
N HIS A 228 20.61 -1.39 23.30
CA HIS A 228 21.78 -1.41 24.17
C HIS A 228 22.94 -1.94 23.31
N LYS A 229 23.86 -1.05 22.89
CA LYS A 229 25.14 -1.48 22.32
C LYS A 229 25.79 -2.30 23.43
N ASP A 230 26.05 -3.57 23.19
CA ASP A 230 26.78 -4.40 24.14
C ASP A 230 28.07 -3.62 24.50
N ASN A 231 28.23 -3.30 25.79
CA ASN A 231 29.47 -2.69 26.26
C ASN A 231 30.63 -3.65 25.91
N PRO A 232 31.83 -3.12 25.60
CA PRO A 232 32.98 -3.96 25.26
C PRO A 232 33.17 -5.04 26.32
N ILE A 233 33.51 -6.24 25.84
CA ILE A 233 33.70 -7.47 26.62
C ILE A 233 34.55 -7.15 27.85
N VAL A 234 33.91 -7.02 29.01
CA VAL A 234 34.60 -6.93 30.29
C VAL A 234 35.34 -8.26 30.47
N PRO A 235 36.63 -8.27 30.83
CA PRO A 235 37.39 -9.50 31.05
C PRO A 235 36.62 -10.45 31.99
N PRO A 236 36.68 -11.77 31.75
CA PRO A 236 35.89 -12.73 32.52
C PRO A 236 36.19 -12.58 34.02
N SER A 237 35.19 -12.12 34.75
CA SER A 237 35.18 -12.14 36.21
C SER A 237 35.18 -13.60 36.68
N ASN A 238 36.00 -13.92 37.68
CA ASN A 238 36.04 -15.22 38.35
C ASN A 238 34.78 -15.54 39.17
N ARG A 239 33.73 -14.70 39.11
CA ARG A 239 32.44 -14.99 39.74
C ARG A 239 31.57 -15.84 38.81
N PRO A 240 30.87 -16.86 39.33
CA PRO A 240 29.90 -17.61 38.54
C PRO A 240 28.87 -16.62 37.94
N LYS A 241 28.69 -16.67 36.62
CA LYS A 241 27.74 -15.78 35.92
C LYS A 241 26.33 -16.05 36.46
N PRO A 242 25.53 -15.00 36.73
CA PRO A 242 24.13 -15.20 37.10
C PRO A 242 23.38 -15.89 35.95
N SER A 243 22.43 -16.75 36.30
CA SER A 243 21.56 -17.40 35.32
C SER A 243 20.63 -16.38 34.65
N ILE A 244 20.33 -16.61 33.38
CA ILE A 244 19.52 -15.75 32.52
C ILE A 244 18.16 -16.43 32.32
N LYS A 245 17.10 -15.87 32.91
CA LYS A 245 15.73 -16.35 32.72
C LYS A 245 15.32 -16.13 31.26
N THR A 246 15.18 -17.21 30.51
CA THR A 246 15.10 -17.17 29.05
C THR A 246 13.73 -17.59 28.56
N CYS A 247 13.06 -16.69 27.85
CA CYS A 247 11.78 -16.91 27.20
C CYS A 247 12.01 -17.30 25.73
N ILE A 248 11.46 -18.44 25.33
CA ILE A 248 11.65 -19.07 24.03
C ILE A 248 10.29 -19.16 23.36
N ILE A 249 10.09 -18.43 22.26
CA ILE A 249 8.82 -18.42 21.54
C ILE A 249 8.84 -19.51 20.47
N LEU A 250 7.91 -20.44 20.57
CA LEU A 250 7.73 -21.54 19.61
C LEU A 250 6.64 -21.19 18.59
N GLY A 251 6.78 -21.77 17.40
CA GLY A 251 5.85 -21.59 16.29
C GLY A 251 5.55 -22.90 15.60
N SER A 252 4.28 -23.18 15.32
CA SER A 252 3.85 -24.46 14.75
C SER A 252 4.68 -24.90 13.52
N GLY A 253 5.05 -26.19 13.49
CA GLY A 253 5.76 -26.79 12.36
C GLY A 253 7.26 -26.50 12.35
N GLY A 254 7.78 -26.05 11.20
CA GLY A 254 9.23 -25.85 10.98
C GLY A 254 9.88 -24.85 11.93
N HIS A 255 9.16 -23.82 12.38
CA HIS A 255 9.71 -22.84 13.32
C HIS A 255 10.07 -23.46 14.67
N THR A 256 9.24 -24.35 15.21
CA THR A 256 9.56 -25.07 16.46
C THR A 256 10.81 -25.93 16.30
N MET A 257 10.97 -26.63 15.18
CA MET A 257 12.16 -27.45 14.93
C MET A 257 13.42 -26.58 14.87
N GLU A 258 13.39 -25.51 14.07
CA GLU A 258 14.49 -24.53 13.97
C GLU A 258 14.85 -23.98 15.36
N MET A 259 13.86 -23.63 16.17
CA MET A 259 14.12 -23.11 17.52
C MET A 259 14.77 -24.16 18.43
N PHE A 260 14.37 -25.43 18.35
CA PHE A 260 15.01 -26.48 19.13
C PHE A 260 16.46 -26.73 18.71
N GLN A 261 16.76 -26.71 17.40
CA GLN A 261 18.13 -26.81 16.89
C GLN A 261 18.98 -25.63 17.38
N LEU A 262 18.42 -24.41 17.36
CA LEU A 262 19.10 -23.21 17.85
C LEU A 262 19.45 -23.33 19.35
N ILE A 263 18.48 -23.71 20.20
CA ILE A 263 18.71 -23.74 21.66
C ILE A 263 19.46 -25.00 22.12
N GLU A 264 19.61 -26.02 21.27
CA GLU A 264 20.39 -27.21 21.59
C GLU A 264 21.86 -26.86 21.85
N GLY A 265 22.40 -25.90 21.08
CA GLY A 265 23.74 -25.36 21.24
C GLY A 265 23.94 -24.39 22.42
N LEU A 266 22.89 -24.09 23.19
CA LEU A 266 22.97 -23.21 24.37
C LEU A 266 23.20 -24.01 25.66
N ASP A 267 23.94 -23.42 26.62
CA ASP A 267 24.05 -23.96 27.98
C ASP A 267 22.78 -23.66 28.80
N LEU A 268 21.79 -24.53 28.61
CA LEU A 268 20.50 -24.47 29.31
C LEU A 268 20.58 -24.97 30.76
N LYS A 269 21.70 -25.57 31.18
CA LYS A 269 21.87 -26.16 32.51
C LYS A 269 22.39 -25.15 33.52
N THR A 270 23.33 -24.29 33.11
CA THR A 270 23.95 -23.34 34.03
C THR A 270 23.63 -21.88 33.70
N VAL A 271 23.60 -21.53 32.42
CA VAL A 271 23.47 -20.13 31.98
C VAL A 271 22.02 -19.76 31.71
N TYR A 272 21.33 -20.43 30.79
CA TYR A 272 20.01 -20.01 30.32
C TYR A 272 18.88 -20.73 31.06
N ARG A 273 18.67 -20.35 32.33
CA ARG A 273 17.66 -20.94 33.21
C ARG A 273 17.03 -19.92 34.18
N PRO A 274 15.76 -20.08 34.58
CA PRO A 274 14.79 -21.05 34.05
C PRO A 274 14.39 -20.75 32.59
N ARG A 275 13.89 -21.76 31.88
CA ARG A 275 13.32 -21.58 30.52
C ARG A 275 11.81 -21.37 30.58
N ILE A 276 11.31 -20.41 29.82
CA ILE A 276 9.88 -20.19 29.63
C ILE A 276 9.57 -20.50 28.16
N TYR A 277 8.87 -21.58 27.88
CA TYR A 277 8.42 -21.91 26.53
C TYR A 277 7.06 -21.28 26.27
N VAL A 278 6.98 -20.43 25.25
CA VAL A 278 5.73 -19.81 24.82
C VAL A 278 5.21 -20.56 23.60
N VAL A 279 4.06 -21.19 23.76
CA VAL A 279 3.41 -22.01 22.71
C VAL A 279 2.08 -21.37 22.35
N THR A 280 1.67 -21.50 21.08
CA THR A 280 0.37 -20.97 20.67
C THR A 280 -0.78 -21.92 21.00
N ASP A 281 -1.97 -21.38 21.24
CA ASP A 281 -3.19 -22.17 21.43
C ASP A 281 -3.40 -23.17 20.28
N ASN A 282 -3.69 -24.41 20.66
CA ASN A 282 -3.87 -25.58 19.78
C ASN A 282 -2.61 -26.09 19.06
N ASP A 283 -1.41 -25.68 19.49
CA ASP A 283 -0.14 -26.24 18.98
C ASP A 283 0.41 -27.34 19.90
N TYR A 284 -0.32 -28.46 19.96
CA TYR A 284 0.02 -29.60 20.80
C TYR A 284 1.33 -30.28 20.38
N LEU A 285 1.70 -30.20 19.10
CA LEU A 285 2.95 -30.77 18.60
C LEU A 285 4.16 -30.04 19.17
N SER A 286 4.13 -28.70 19.20
CA SER A 286 5.20 -27.92 19.82
C SER A 286 5.28 -28.18 21.32
N LEU A 287 4.14 -28.35 22.00
CA LEU A 287 4.11 -28.74 23.41
C LEU A 287 4.78 -30.09 23.66
N GLN A 288 4.46 -31.11 22.85
CA GLN A 288 5.11 -32.42 22.93
C GLN A 288 6.62 -32.32 22.72
N LYS A 289 7.06 -31.49 21.77
CA LYS A 289 8.49 -31.25 21.51
C LYS A 289 9.21 -30.61 22.71
N VAL A 290 8.57 -29.72 23.45
CA VAL A 290 9.12 -29.19 24.72
C VAL A 290 9.35 -30.30 25.72
N VAL A 291 8.34 -31.15 25.93
CA VAL A 291 8.43 -32.28 26.88
C VAL A 291 9.54 -33.25 26.46
N GLU A 292 9.60 -33.63 25.18
CA GLU A 292 10.66 -34.49 24.63
C GLU A 292 12.06 -33.88 24.78
N PHE A 293 12.20 -32.57 24.53
CA PHE A 293 13.47 -31.88 24.63
C PHE A 293 13.97 -31.78 26.08
N GLU A 294 13.09 -31.43 27.00
CA GLU A 294 13.43 -31.29 28.43
C GLU A 294 13.71 -32.67 29.06
N ASN A 295 12.93 -33.70 28.74
CA ASN A 295 13.17 -35.06 29.21
C ASN A 295 14.53 -35.61 28.76
N ARG A 296 15.00 -35.26 27.55
CA ARG A 296 16.33 -35.66 27.06
C ARG A 296 17.48 -34.98 27.82
N LYS A 297 17.27 -33.76 28.33
CA LYS A 297 18.33 -32.99 29.03
C LYS A 297 18.30 -33.16 30.56
N SER A 298 17.22 -33.68 31.12
CA SER A 298 17.07 -33.97 32.56
C SER A 298 17.92 -35.17 33.01
N GLY A 299 19.18 -34.89 33.35
CA GLY A 299 19.94 -35.71 34.30
C GLY A 299 19.85 -35.06 35.69
N ASP A 300 19.22 -35.75 36.63
CA ASP A 300 19.18 -35.54 38.10
C ASP A 300 18.84 -34.15 38.68
N HIS A 301 18.56 -33.14 37.86
CA HIS A 301 18.15 -31.80 38.31
C HIS A 301 16.67 -31.52 37.96
N HIS A 302 15.94 -31.01 38.95
CA HIS A 302 14.52 -30.65 38.85
C HIS A 302 14.19 -29.76 37.64
N ASN A 303 13.02 -30.00 37.06
CA ASN A 303 12.42 -29.33 35.90
C ASN A 303 12.40 -27.79 36.04
N ASP A 304 13.48 -27.14 35.61
CA ASP A 304 13.63 -25.67 35.65
C ASP A 304 13.06 -25.00 34.38
N HIS A 305 11.86 -25.44 33.97
CA HIS A 305 11.13 -24.88 32.84
C HIS A 305 9.64 -24.70 33.14
N VAL A 306 9.04 -23.72 32.47
CA VAL A 306 7.59 -23.47 32.50
C VAL A 306 7.10 -23.30 31.07
N VAL A 307 5.92 -23.83 30.78
CA VAL A 307 5.23 -23.61 29.50
C VAL A 307 4.08 -22.63 29.70
N LYS A 308 3.98 -21.62 28.82
CA LYS A 308 2.87 -20.67 28.77
C LYS A 308 2.21 -20.72 27.41
N MET A 309 0.88 -20.69 27.40
CA MET A 309 0.09 -20.67 26.17
C MET A 309 -0.40 -19.26 25.86
N ILE A 310 -0.31 -18.87 24.59
CA ILE A 310 -0.86 -17.60 24.07
C ILE A 310 -1.75 -17.88 22.86
N PRO A 311 -2.81 -17.08 22.63
CA PRO A 311 -3.61 -17.25 21.43
C PRO A 311 -2.79 -16.88 20.18
N ARG A 312 -3.05 -17.56 19.06
CA ARG A 312 -2.44 -17.20 17.78
C ARG A 312 -2.84 -15.79 17.37
N SER A 313 -1.85 -15.00 16.96
CA SER A 313 -2.09 -13.63 16.45
C SER A 313 -2.94 -13.61 15.19
N ARG A 314 -2.84 -14.65 14.36
CA ARG A 314 -3.66 -14.84 13.17
C ARG A 314 -3.82 -16.34 12.88
N GLN A 315 -5.02 -16.75 12.50
CA GLN A 315 -5.28 -18.11 12.01
C GLN A 315 -4.98 -18.23 10.51
N VAL A 316 -4.61 -19.44 10.07
CA VAL A 316 -4.40 -19.71 8.64
C VAL A 316 -5.72 -19.49 7.90
N GLY A 317 -5.71 -18.66 6.85
CA GLY A 317 -6.91 -18.30 6.09
C GLY A 317 -7.80 -17.22 6.73
N GLN A 318 -7.43 -16.68 7.90
CA GLN A 318 -8.19 -15.60 8.51
C GLN A 318 -8.19 -14.34 7.64
N SER A 319 -9.34 -13.66 7.54
CA SER A 319 -9.43 -12.35 6.87
C SER A 319 -8.52 -11.32 7.53
N TRP A 320 -7.94 -10.43 6.72
CA TRP A 320 -7.15 -9.30 7.22
C TRP A 320 -7.96 -8.39 8.14
N LEU A 321 -9.28 -8.28 7.92
CA LEU A 321 -10.15 -7.42 8.73
C LEU A 321 -10.36 -7.93 10.16
N THR A 322 -10.33 -9.25 10.37
CA THR A 322 -10.52 -9.82 11.72
C THR A 322 -9.20 -10.05 12.46
N THR A 323 -8.06 -9.89 11.77
CA THR A 323 -6.72 -10.06 12.33
C THR A 323 -6.43 -9.08 13.49
N PRO A 324 -6.82 -7.80 13.47
CA PRO A 324 -6.59 -6.88 14.59
C PRO A 324 -7.19 -7.37 15.92
N PHE A 325 -8.39 -7.96 15.89
CA PHE A 325 -9.04 -8.48 17.09
C PHE A 325 -8.28 -9.68 17.69
N SER A 326 -7.79 -10.61 16.86
CA SER A 326 -6.99 -11.74 17.35
C SER A 326 -5.63 -11.28 17.88
N VAL A 327 -5.01 -10.29 17.24
CA VAL A 327 -3.78 -9.65 17.74
C VAL A 327 -4.01 -8.98 19.09
N LEU A 328 -5.11 -8.23 19.27
CA LEU A 328 -5.43 -7.58 20.54
C LEU A 328 -5.63 -8.60 21.66
N LYS A 329 -6.34 -9.69 21.39
CA LYS A 329 -6.50 -10.80 22.35
C LYS A 329 -5.14 -11.40 22.74
N ALA A 330 -4.22 -11.55 21.78
CA ALA A 330 -2.86 -12.01 22.03
C ALA A 330 -2.05 -11.02 22.87
N LEU A 331 -2.13 -9.72 22.58
CA LEU A 331 -1.48 -8.67 23.36
C LEU A 331 -1.90 -8.72 24.83
N ILE A 332 -3.20 -8.80 25.12
CA ILE A 332 -3.72 -8.85 26.50
C ILE A 332 -3.16 -10.07 27.25
N LYS A 333 -3.12 -11.25 26.62
CA LYS A 333 -2.52 -12.44 27.23
C LYS A 333 -1.00 -12.31 27.42
N CYS A 334 -0.31 -11.66 26.48
CA CYS A 334 1.13 -11.40 26.59
C CYS A 334 1.47 -10.46 27.75
N ILE A 335 0.58 -9.54 28.15
CA ILE A 335 0.77 -8.69 29.35
C ILE A 335 0.93 -9.58 30.59
N SER A 336 0.00 -10.51 30.82
CA SER A 336 0.08 -11.43 31.96
C SER A 336 1.34 -12.30 31.92
N LEU A 337 1.78 -12.72 30.72
CA LEU A 337 3.00 -13.51 30.53
C LEU A 337 4.26 -12.71 30.90
N ILE A 338 4.42 -11.50 30.34
CA ILE A 338 5.62 -10.69 30.52
C ILE A 338 5.73 -10.18 31.96
N PHE A 339 4.64 -9.72 32.57
CA PHE A 339 4.68 -9.23 33.95
C PHE A 339 4.70 -10.34 34.99
N GLY A 340 4.13 -11.51 34.68
CA GLY A 340 4.19 -12.67 35.56
C GLY A 340 5.56 -13.34 35.59
N GLU A 341 6.23 -13.43 34.44
CA GLU A 341 7.51 -14.13 34.35
C GLU A 341 8.73 -13.21 34.32
N LEU A 342 8.59 -11.98 33.83
CA LEU A 342 9.62 -10.95 33.74
C LEU A 342 11.00 -11.49 33.26
N PRO A 343 11.08 -12.10 32.06
CA PRO A 343 12.31 -12.74 31.58
C PRO A 343 13.47 -11.74 31.41
N ASP A 344 14.70 -12.25 31.42
CA ASP A 344 15.90 -11.47 31.10
C ASP A 344 16.14 -11.40 29.59
N LEU A 345 15.76 -12.47 28.88
CA LEU A 345 16.00 -12.68 27.46
C LEU A 345 14.76 -13.27 26.80
N ILE A 346 14.37 -12.75 25.63
CA ILE A 346 13.39 -13.36 24.72
C ILE A 346 14.09 -13.72 23.42
N ILE A 347 13.97 -14.98 23.00
CA ILE A 347 14.44 -15.50 21.72
C ILE A 347 13.23 -15.95 20.89
N CYS A 348 13.17 -15.54 19.62
CA CYS A 348 12.09 -15.91 18.72
C CYS A 348 12.54 -16.01 17.26
N ASN A 349 11.86 -16.86 16.47
CA ASN A 349 12.19 -17.12 15.08
C ASN A 349 11.00 -17.09 14.13
N GLY A 350 10.48 -15.90 13.80
CA GLY A 350 9.54 -15.77 12.66
C GLY A 350 8.06 -16.14 12.80
N PRO A 351 7.51 -16.86 13.82
CA PRO A 351 6.06 -17.06 13.86
C PRO A 351 5.37 -15.72 14.14
N GLY A 352 4.23 -15.45 13.50
CA GLY A 352 3.50 -14.19 13.74
C GLY A 352 3.16 -13.93 15.21
N SER A 353 3.06 -14.98 16.02
CA SER A 353 2.83 -14.93 17.47
C SER A 353 3.98 -14.33 18.28
N CYS A 354 5.17 -14.17 17.71
CA CYS A 354 6.26 -13.46 18.40
C CYS A 354 6.03 -11.95 18.49
N ILE A 355 5.26 -11.36 17.56
CA ILE A 355 5.06 -9.91 17.49
C ILE A 355 4.42 -9.37 18.77
N PRO A 356 3.29 -9.90 19.28
CA PRO A 356 2.69 -9.39 20.51
C PRO A 356 3.61 -9.55 21.73
N VAL A 357 4.35 -10.66 21.82
CA VAL A 357 5.26 -10.90 22.95
C VAL A 357 6.39 -9.87 22.95
N CYS A 358 7.01 -9.64 21.80
CA CYS A 358 8.04 -8.61 21.64
C CYS A 358 7.48 -7.23 21.97
N VAL A 359 6.33 -6.85 21.41
CA VAL A 359 5.71 -5.52 21.65
C VAL A 359 5.46 -5.28 23.13
N ILE A 360 4.84 -6.24 23.83
CA ILE A 360 4.54 -6.10 25.26
C ILE A 360 5.82 -6.07 26.11
N SER A 361 6.90 -6.73 25.68
CA SER A 361 8.19 -6.70 26.40
C SER A 361 8.80 -5.30 26.53
N TYR A 362 8.35 -4.34 25.70
CA TYR A 362 8.78 -2.94 25.82
C TYR A 362 8.12 -2.21 26.98
N ILE A 363 6.95 -2.64 27.46
CA ILE A 363 6.29 -1.97 28.59
C ILE A 363 7.19 -1.93 29.83
N PRO A 364 7.74 -3.06 30.35
CA PRO A 364 8.66 -2.99 31.49
C PRO A 364 9.95 -2.23 31.16
N ARG A 365 10.36 -2.15 29.89
CA ARG A 365 11.51 -1.36 29.44
C ARG A 365 11.24 0.15 29.53
N ILE A 366 10.08 0.59 29.05
CA ILE A 366 9.64 1.99 29.06
C ILE A 366 9.35 2.47 30.50
N LEU A 367 8.78 1.59 31.34
CA LEU A 367 8.53 1.87 32.75
C LEU A 367 9.79 1.85 33.63
N GLY A 368 10.97 1.53 33.06
CA GLY A 368 12.22 1.41 33.82
C GLY A 368 12.26 0.25 34.81
N ILE A 369 11.34 -0.72 34.70
CA ILE A 369 11.24 -1.88 35.60
C ILE A 369 12.33 -2.90 35.27
N LYS A 370 12.43 -3.31 34.00
CA LYS A 370 13.42 -4.30 33.56
C LYS A 370 13.70 -4.16 32.07
N TRP A 371 14.99 -4.20 31.72
CA TRP A 371 15.40 -4.32 30.34
C TRP A 371 15.41 -5.78 29.90
N ILE A 372 14.36 -6.20 29.18
CA ILE A 372 14.29 -7.55 28.61
C ILE A 372 15.03 -7.54 27.28
N LYS A 373 16.10 -8.33 27.13
CA LYS A 373 16.87 -8.40 25.86
C LYS A 373 16.09 -9.19 24.81
N LEU A 374 15.97 -8.65 23.60
CA LEU A 374 15.25 -9.24 22.49
C LEU A 374 16.22 -9.72 21.41
N ILE A 375 16.20 -11.02 21.13
CA ILE A 375 16.93 -11.63 20.03
C ILE A 375 15.93 -12.26 19.05
N TYR A 376 15.94 -11.77 17.82
CA TYR A 376 15.22 -12.37 16.71
C TYR A 376 16.19 -13.11 15.80
N VAL A 377 15.84 -14.33 15.42
CA VAL A 377 16.58 -15.12 14.44
C VAL A 377 15.68 -15.34 13.24
N GLU A 378 16.05 -14.81 12.08
CA GLU A 378 15.27 -15.04 10.86
C GLU A 378 15.32 -16.52 10.47
N SER A 379 14.17 -17.04 10.01
CA SER A 379 14.01 -18.44 9.65
C SER A 379 14.96 -18.82 8.51
N PHE A 380 15.51 -20.04 8.60
CA PHE A 380 16.44 -20.57 7.61
C PHE A 380 15.80 -20.64 6.21
N ALA A 381 14.50 -20.97 6.17
CA ALA A 381 13.73 -21.05 4.93
C ALA A 381 13.63 -19.71 4.15
N ARG A 382 13.96 -18.58 4.79
CA ARG A 382 13.90 -17.25 4.17
C ARG A 382 15.21 -16.90 3.50
N VAL A 383 15.44 -17.40 2.29
CA VAL A 383 16.67 -17.15 1.50
C VAL A 383 16.72 -15.80 0.78
N LYS A 384 15.59 -15.33 0.23
CA LYS A 384 15.56 -14.15 -0.68
C LYS A 384 15.04 -12.88 -0.04
N THR A 385 14.08 -13.01 0.88
CA THR A 385 13.41 -11.87 1.53
C THR A 385 13.10 -12.19 2.98
N LEU A 386 13.23 -11.20 3.87
CA LEU A 386 12.81 -11.32 5.27
C LEU A 386 11.34 -11.76 5.37
N SER A 387 11.01 -12.50 6.44
CA SER A 387 9.62 -12.81 6.76
C SER A 387 8.86 -11.53 7.14
N LEU A 388 7.51 -11.58 7.13
CA LEU A 388 6.73 -10.43 7.58
C LEU A 388 7.06 -10.08 9.04
N SER A 389 7.18 -11.11 9.90
CA SER A 389 7.60 -10.95 11.29
C SER A 389 9.00 -10.33 11.39
N GLY A 390 9.94 -10.79 10.56
CA GLY A 390 11.30 -10.26 10.50
C GLY A 390 11.33 -8.80 10.08
N LYS A 391 10.56 -8.41 9.06
CA LYS A 391 10.43 -7.00 8.65
C LYS A 391 9.89 -6.11 9.78
N LEU A 392 8.87 -6.58 10.51
CA LEU A 392 8.27 -5.84 11.62
C LEU A 392 9.23 -5.71 12.81
N LEU A 393 9.94 -6.79 13.13
CA LEU A 393 10.84 -6.84 14.29
C LEU A 393 12.23 -6.27 14.02
N TYR A 394 12.62 -6.08 12.77
CA TYR A 394 13.97 -5.64 12.38
C TYR A 394 14.44 -4.37 13.12
N ILE A 395 13.56 -3.40 13.30
CA ILE A 395 13.84 -2.16 14.02
C ILE A 395 13.51 -2.23 15.52
N PHE A 396 12.89 -3.33 15.96
CA PHE A 396 12.28 -3.46 17.27
C PHE A 396 13.09 -4.35 18.23
N VAL A 397 13.99 -5.19 17.73
CA VAL A 397 14.77 -6.11 18.57
C VAL A 397 16.18 -5.61 18.84
N ASP A 398 16.77 -6.07 19.93
CA ASP A 398 18.14 -5.67 20.28
C ASP A 398 19.18 -6.41 19.44
N ARG A 399 18.87 -7.61 18.95
CA ARG A 399 19.72 -8.32 17.98
C ARG A 399 18.87 -9.01 16.94
N PHE A 400 19.19 -8.74 15.68
CA PHE A 400 18.53 -9.33 14.53
C PHE A 400 19.53 -10.22 13.82
N LEU A 401 19.41 -11.54 14.01
CA LEU A 401 20.34 -12.52 13.46
C LEU A 401 19.81 -13.08 12.15
N VAL A 402 20.68 -13.18 11.16
CA VAL A 402 20.38 -13.73 9.83
C VAL A 402 21.35 -14.85 9.48
N GLN A 403 20.84 -15.82 8.72
CA GLN A 403 21.60 -17.01 8.32
C GLN A 403 22.12 -16.92 6.88
N TRP A 404 21.77 -15.86 6.15
CA TRP A 404 22.20 -15.63 4.78
C TRP A 404 22.98 -14.30 4.69
N PRO A 405 24.17 -14.28 4.05
CA PRO A 405 25.04 -13.10 4.04
C PRO A 405 24.42 -11.90 3.32
N TYR A 406 23.65 -12.16 2.25
CA TYR A 406 22.92 -11.13 1.50
C TYR A 406 22.02 -10.24 2.38
N PHE A 407 21.47 -10.76 3.49
CA PHE A 407 20.70 -9.91 4.39
C PHE A 407 21.56 -8.94 5.19
N ALA A 408 22.77 -9.31 5.59
CA ALA A 408 23.66 -8.38 6.30
C ALA A 408 24.13 -7.23 5.38
N GLU A 409 24.26 -7.49 4.08
CA GLU A 409 24.55 -6.45 3.08
C GLU A 409 23.36 -5.49 2.91
N LYS A 410 22.15 -6.04 2.82
CA LYS A 410 20.93 -5.25 2.57
C LYS A 410 20.37 -4.55 3.82
N TYR A 411 20.62 -5.11 5.00
CA TYR A 411 20.03 -4.68 6.27
C TYR A 411 21.16 -4.38 7.28
N PRO A 412 21.59 -3.10 7.42
CA PRO A 412 22.76 -2.73 8.23
C PRO A 412 22.75 -3.15 9.70
N ASN A 413 21.56 -3.36 10.28
CA ASN A 413 21.37 -3.78 11.67
C ASN A 413 21.32 -5.31 11.85
N ALA A 414 21.31 -6.06 10.74
CA ALA A 414 21.29 -7.51 10.73
C ALA A 414 22.70 -8.08 10.94
N GLU A 415 22.80 -9.09 11.79
CA GLU A 415 24.05 -9.76 12.11
C GLU A 415 24.08 -11.15 11.45
N TYR A 416 24.95 -11.32 10.45
CA TYR A 416 25.17 -12.62 9.85
C TYR A 416 25.96 -13.53 10.83
N LYS A 417 25.41 -14.72 11.11
CA LYS A 417 26.03 -15.72 12.01
C LYS A 417 26.20 -17.10 11.39
N GLY A 418 26.01 -17.22 10.07
CA GLY A 418 26.05 -18.50 9.39
C GLY A 418 24.82 -19.37 9.67
N LEU A 419 24.96 -20.67 9.48
CA LEU A 419 23.91 -21.65 9.74
C LEU A 419 23.77 -21.84 11.25
N LEU A 420 22.61 -21.45 11.77
CA LEU A 420 22.28 -21.56 13.19
C LEU A 420 21.35 -22.73 13.51
N VAL A 421 20.73 -23.32 12.48
CA VAL A 421 19.75 -24.41 12.54
C VAL A 421 20.04 -25.46 11.48
#